data_AF-A0A7J9JZI8-F1
#
_entry.id   AF-A0A7J9JZI8-F1
#
_cell.length_a   1.000
_cell.length_b   1.000
_cell.length_c   1.000
_cell.angle_alpha   90.00
_cell.angle_beta   90.00
_cell.angle_gamma   90.00
#
_symmetry.space_group_name_H-M   'P 1'
#
loop_
_entity.id
_entity.type
_entity.pdbx_description
1 polymer ?
#
loop_
_entity_poly.entity_id
_entity_poly.type
_entity_poly.pdbx_seq_one_letter_code
_entity_poly.pdbx_strand_id
1 'polypeptide(L)'
;MASSDKSPAPTPAKGAEAAPPGQPMTMGQHVVDKGASMLQALTPVKQISQHVCTFALYSHDMCRQIETHHYVSRLNQDFLQCPVYDSDDSNARLIGIEYIISDRLFEALPQEEQKLWHSHAYE
;
A
#
# COMPACT_ATOMS: atom_id res chain seq x y z
N MET A 1 -6.22 -10.37 -1.39
CA MET A 1 -6.80 -9.47 -0.35
C MET A 1 -8.33 -9.57 -0.41
N ALA A 2 -8.97 -9.66 0.77
CA ALA A 2 -10.36 -10.05 1.07
C ALA A 2 -10.62 -11.57 1.21
N SER A 3 -10.49 -12.06 2.45
CA SER A 3 -10.88 -13.40 2.92
C SER A 3 -12.35 -13.45 3.36
N SER A 4 -13.27 -12.86 2.58
CA SER A 4 -14.71 -12.94 2.88
C SER A 4 -15.53 -13.13 1.62
N ASP A 5 -16.47 -14.07 1.67
CA ASP A 5 -17.44 -14.39 0.60
C ASP A 5 -18.48 -13.28 0.32
N LYS A 6 -18.33 -12.11 0.97
CA LYS A 6 -19.18 -10.95 0.73
C LYS A 6 -18.48 -9.99 -0.21
N SER A 7 -19.20 -9.56 -1.24
CA SER A 7 -18.80 -8.42 -2.06
C SER A 7 -18.55 -7.21 -1.13
N PRO A 8 -17.32 -6.68 -1.02
CA PRO A 8 -17.06 -5.44 -0.31
C PRO A 8 -17.97 -4.33 -0.81
N ALA A 9 -18.41 -3.45 0.08
CA ALA A 9 -19.13 -2.23 -0.30
C ALA A 9 -18.30 -1.44 -1.33
N PRO A 10 -18.94 -0.70 -2.26
CA PRO A 10 -18.25 0.14 -3.23
C PRO A 10 -17.22 1.03 -2.54
N THR A 11 -16.01 1.08 -3.10
CA THR A 11 -14.97 2.01 -2.62
C THR A 11 -15.49 3.41 -2.94
N PRO A 12 -15.65 4.30 -1.96
CA PRO A 12 -16.11 5.65 -2.22
C PRO A 12 -15.18 6.30 -3.26
N ALA A 13 -15.75 6.83 -4.34
CA ALA A 13 -14.99 7.71 -5.22
C ALA A 13 -14.47 8.91 -4.42
N LYS A 14 -13.25 9.36 -4.71
CA LYS A 14 -12.60 10.56 -4.10
C LYS A 14 -13.66 11.65 -3.88
N GLY A 15 -13.96 11.96 -2.62
CA GLY A 15 -14.89 13.03 -2.26
C GLY A 15 -15.68 12.86 -0.96
N ALA A 16 -15.84 11.64 -0.44
CA ALA A 16 -16.55 11.41 0.82
C ALA A 16 -15.96 10.24 1.61
N GLU A 17 -14.67 10.29 1.94
CA GLU A 17 -14.17 9.35 2.93
C GLU A 17 -14.61 9.79 4.33
N ALA A 18 -15.37 8.92 5.01
CA ALA A 18 -15.49 9.00 6.46
C ALA A 18 -14.08 8.95 7.05
N ALA A 19 -13.76 9.91 7.92
CA ALA A 19 -12.54 9.86 8.72
C ALA A 19 -12.50 8.52 9.47
N PRO A 20 -11.32 7.92 9.69
CA PRO A 20 -11.20 6.76 10.55
C PRO A 20 -11.89 7.02 11.90
N PRO A 21 -12.58 6.03 12.50
CA PRO A 21 -13.27 6.22 13.76
C PRO A 21 -12.28 6.65 14.86
N GLY A 22 -12.67 7.65 15.67
CA GLY A 22 -11.85 8.16 16.76
C GLY A 22 -12.12 9.62 17.08
N GLN A 23 -11.46 10.14 18.12
CA GLN A 23 -11.45 11.57 18.41
C GLN A 23 -10.33 12.26 17.63
N PRO A 24 -10.47 13.56 17.29
CA PRO A 24 -9.39 14.35 16.73
C PRO A 24 -8.14 14.35 17.63
N MET A 25 -6.97 14.54 17.03
CA MET A 25 -5.73 14.69 17.80
C MET A 25 -5.82 15.87 18.77
N THR A 26 -5.35 15.65 19.98
CA THR A 26 -5.16 16.71 20.98
C THR A 26 -3.95 17.57 20.63
N MET A 27 -3.87 18.79 21.18
CA MET A 27 -2.70 19.65 21.03
C MET A 27 -1.41 18.97 21.52
N GLY A 28 -1.49 18.14 22.58
CA GLY A 28 -0.36 17.38 23.10
C GLY A 28 0.20 16.39 22.07
N GLN A 29 -0.67 15.67 21.34
CA GLN A 29 -0.25 14.74 20.28
C GLN A 29 0.45 15.48 19.13
N HIS A 30 -0.08 16.63 18.69
CA HIS A 30 0.60 17.43 17.67
C HIS A 30 2.01 17.89 18.09
N VAL A 31 2.22 18.21 19.38
CA VAL A 31 3.55 18.57 19.90
C VAL A 31 4.48 17.36 19.89
N VAL A 32 4.00 16.18 20.31
CA VAL A 32 4.77 14.93 20.27
C VAL A 32 5.20 14.60 18.84
N ASP A 33 4.28 14.63 17.88
CA ASP A 33 4.55 14.29 16.48
C ASP A 33 5.53 15.28 15.83
N LYS A 34 5.37 16.58 16.10
CA LYS A 34 6.36 17.59 15.65
C LYS A 34 7.74 17.32 16.24
N GLY A 35 7.83 17.02 17.54
CA GLY A 35 9.10 16.67 18.18
C GLY A 35 9.74 15.43 17.54
N ALA A 36 8.95 14.39 17.29
CA ALA A 36 9.40 13.19 16.59
C ALA A 36 9.92 13.51 15.18
N SER A 37 9.20 14.33 14.40
CA SER A 37 9.60 14.72 13.04
C SER A 37 10.96 15.45 12.99
N MET A 38 11.31 16.19 14.06
CA MET A 38 12.57 16.90 14.17
C MET A 38 13.73 16.00 14.61
N LEU A 39 13.45 15.01 15.47
CA LEU A 39 14.48 14.20 16.13
C LEU A 39 14.74 12.86 15.43
N GLN A 40 13.72 12.29 14.77
CA GLN A 40 13.83 10.96 14.18
C GLN A 40 14.39 11.04 12.75
N ALA A 41 15.44 10.26 12.49
CA ALA A 41 16.05 10.22 11.16
C ALA A 41 15.16 9.56 10.10
N LEU A 42 14.34 8.57 10.49
CA LEU A 42 13.48 7.75 9.61
C LEU A 42 14.24 7.17 8.40
N THR A 43 15.50 6.76 8.61
CA THR A 43 16.42 6.36 7.54
C THR A 43 15.81 5.32 6.58
N PRO A 44 15.15 4.24 7.02
CA PRO A 44 14.57 3.26 6.09
C PRO A 44 13.50 3.86 5.17
N VAL A 45 12.62 4.72 5.70
CA VAL A 45 11.57 5.39 4.92
C VAL A 45 12.18 6.33 3.88
N LYS A 46 13.29 6.99 4.22
CA LYS A 46 14.03 7.87 3.29
C LYS A 46 14.82 7.13 2.21
N GLN A 47 14.91 5.80 2.27
CA GLN A 47 15.55 4.98 1.22
C GLN A 47 14.56 4.51 0.14
N ILE A 48 13.27 4.80 0.30
CA ILE A 48 12.29 4.67 -0.78
C ILE A 48 12.76 5.54 -1.95
N SER A 49 12.92 4.92 -3.12
CA SER A 49 13.63 5.54 -4.26
C SER A 49 12.80 5.59 -5.54
N GLN A 50 11.66 4.91 -5.58
CA GLN A 50 10.77 4.92 -6.75
C GLN A 50 9.33 5.13 -6.30
N HIS A 51 8.58 5.82 -7.12
CA HIS A 51 7.13 5.98 -7.01
C HIS A 51 6.51 5.45 -8.29
N VAL A 52 5.54 4.56 -8.16
CA VAL A 52 4.81 3.98 -9.27
C VAL A 52 3.33 4.18 -9.02
N CYS A 53 2.61 4.68 -10.02
CA CYS A 53 1.16 4.83 -9.98
C CYS A 53 0.54 3.83 -10.94
N THR A 54 -0.38 3.01 -10.44
CA THR A 54 -1.11 1.99 -11.21
C THR A 54 -2.60 2.03 -10.88
N PHE A 55 -3.39 1.22 -11.58
CA PHE A 55 -4.80 1.00 -11.23
C PHE A 55 -4.99 -0.44 -10.78
N ALA A 56 -5.40 -0.64 -9.54
CA ALA A 56 -5.78 -1.95 -9.02
C ALA A 56 -7.28 -2.19 -9.24
N LEU A 57 -7.62 -3.37 -9.77
CA LEU A 57 -9.01 -3.81 -9.95
C LEU A 57 -9.39 -4.85 -8.89
N TYR A 58 -10.63 -4.79 -8.42
CA TYR A 58 -11.15 -5.84 -7.56
C TYR A 58 -11.45 -7.10 -8.38
N SER A 59 -10.91 -8.25 -7.92
CA SER A 59 -11.04 -9.53 -8.64
C SER A 59 -12.49 -9.98 -8.89
N HIS A 60 -13.43 -9.57 -8.03
CA HIS A 60 -14.85 -9.90 -8.14
C HIS A 60 -15.70 -8.76 -8.73
N ASP A 61 -15.10 -7.60 -9.01
CA ASP A 61 -15.78 -6.43 -9.57
C ASP A 61 -14.78 -5.57 -10.36
N MET A 62 -14.60 -5.90 -11.64
CA MET A 62 -13.70 -5.19 -12.54
C MET A 62 -14.16 -3.77 -12.89
N CYS A 63 -15.38 -3.37 -12.52
CA CYS A 63 -15.82 -1.98 -12.70
C CYS A 63 -15.30 -1.07 -11.58
N ARG A 64 -14.76 -1.66 -10.51
CA ARG A 64 -14.14 -0.93 -9.41
C ARG A 64 -12.64 -0.92 -9.57
N GLN A 65 -12.12 0.25 -9.93
CA GLN A 65 -10.70 0.55 -9.95
C GLN A 65 -10.32 1.46 -8.78
N ILE A 66 -9.11 1.26 -8.27
CA ILE A 66 -8.47 2.17 -7.32
C ILE A 66 -7.17 2.64 -7.96
N GLU A 67 -6.95 3.95 -7.94
CA GLU A 67 -5.64 4.54 -8.22
C GLU A 67 -4.71 4.20 -7.05
N THR A 68 -3.66 3.44 -7.30
CA THR A 68 -2.73 2.95 -6.28
C THR A 68 -1.35 3.56 -6.47
N HIS A 69 -0.79 4.08 -5.38
CA HIS A 69 0.50 4.75 -5.36
C HIS A 69 1.50 3.92 -4.55
N HIS A 70 2.42 3.25 -5.24
CA HIS A 70 3.44 2.38 -4.66
C HIS A 70 4.73 3.16 -4.43
N TYR A 71 5.19 3.14 -3.19
CA TYR A 71 6.46 3.76 -2.79
C TYR A 71 7.51 2.68 -2.58
N VAL A 72 8.35 2.46 -3.60
CA VAL A 72 9.15 1.25 -3.73
C VAL A 72 10.51 1.37 -3.05
N SER A 73 10.81 0.38 -2.21
CA SER A 73 12.16 0.08 -1.73
C SER A 73 12.66 -1.19 -2.38
N ARG A 74 13.74 -1.09 -3.16
CA ARG A 74 14.43 -2.26 -3.72
C ARG A 74 15.39 -2.81 -2.68
N LEU A 75 15.08 -3.99 -2.14
CA LEU A 75 15.92 -4.64 -1.12
C LEU A 75 17.11 -5.37 -1.77
N ASN A 76 16.91 -5.94 -2.95
CA ASN A 76 17.95 -6.52 -3.80
C ASN A 76 17.47 -6.61 -5.27
N GLN A 77 18.21 -7.31 -6.13
CA GLN A 77 17.83 -7.47 -7.54
C GLN A 77 16.47 -8.15 -7.75
N ASP A 78 16.11 -9.06 -6.84
CA ASP A 78 14.95 -9.95 -6.96
C ASP A 78 13.79 -9.56 -6.03
N PHE A 79 13.90 -8.50 -5.24
CA PHE A 79 12.93 -8.24 -4.17
C PHE A 79 12.65 -6.74 -3.97
N LEU A 80 11.37 -6.39 -4.08
CA LEU A 80 10.82 -5.07 -3.78
C LEU A 80 9.87 -5.13 -2.59
N GLN A 81 9.83 -4.05 -1.83
CA GLN A 81 8.87 -3.82 -0.75
C GLN A 81 8.23 -2.46 -0.95
N CYS A 82 6.89 -2.42 -0.96
CA CYS A 82 6.12 -1.24 -1.34
C CYS A 82 5.00 -0.99 -0.34
N PRO A 83 5.04 0.10 0.45
CA PRO A 83 3.83 0.70 0.97
C PRO A 83 2.98 1.26 -0.18
N VAL A 84 1.69 0.93 -0.16
CA VAL A 84 0.72 1.32 -1.19
C VAL A 84 -0.30 2.27 -0.59
N TYR A 85 -0.45 3.44 -1.20
CA TYR A 85 -1.37 4.49 -0.78
C TYR A 85 -2.49 4.72 -1.80
N ASP A 86 -3.60 5.29 -1.35
CA ASP A 86 -4.77 5.65 -2.17
C ASP A 86 -4.63 6.96 -2.97
N SER A 87 -3.56 7.71 -2.72
CA SER A 87 -3.20 8.96 -3.38
C SER A 87 -1.71 9.28 -3.16
N ASP A 88 -1.17 10.25 -3.87
CA ASP A 88 0.15 10.85 -3.62
C ASP A 88 0.09 12.14 -2.78
N ASP A 89 -1.09 12.47 -2.23
CA ASP A 89 -1.29 13.61 -1.35
C ASP A 89 -0.64 13.39 0.03
N SER A 90 -0.28 14.49 0.70
CA SER A 90 0.36 14.44 2.04
C SER A 90 -0.49 13.79 3.14
N ASN A 91 -1.79 13.63 2.93
CA ASN A 91 -2.75 13.00 3.83
C ASN A 91 -3.27 11.65 3.29
N ALA A 92 -2.60 11.07 2.29
CA ALA A 92 -2.93 9.78 1.72
C ALA A 92 -2.98 8.67 2.78
N ARG A 93 -3.87 7.70 2.59
CA ARG A 93 -4.02 6.56 3.50
C ARG A 93 -3.26 5.36 2.98
N LEU A 94 -2.55 4.68 3.89
CA LEU A 94 -1.95 3.40 3.58
C LEU A 94 -3.07 2.37 3.39
N ILE A 95 -3.15 1.80 2.19
CA ILE A 95 -4.18 0.81 1.81
C ILE A 95 -3.63 -0.60 1.65
N GLY A 96 -2.30 -0.75 1.57
CA GLY A 96 -1.67 -2.06 1.43
C GLY A 96 -0.15 -2.04 1.60
N ILE A 97 0.41 -3.23 1.71
CA ILE A 97 1.84 -3.49 1.56
C ILE A 97 1.98 -4.56 0.48
N GLU A 98 2.86 -4.33 -0.48
CA GLU A 98 3.17 -5.29 -1.53
C GLU A 98 4.64 -5.72 -1.47
N TYR A 99 4.84 -7.00 -1.71
CA TYR A 99 6.13 -7.60 -1.93
C TYR A 99 6.16 -8.10 -3.36
N ILE A 100 7.18 -7.69 -4.13
CA ILE A 100 7.32 -8.11 -5.52
C ILE A 100 8.64 -8.86 -5.62
N ILE A 101 8.57 -10.08 -6.13
CA ILE A 101 9.72 -10.97 -6.28
C ILE A 101 9.95 -11.32 -7.75
N SER A 102 11.18 -11.71 -8.09
CA SER A 102 11.46 -12.25 -9.43
C SER A 102 10.74 -13.57 -9.68
N ASP A 103 10.52 -13.87 -10.96
CA ASP A 103 10.01 -15.16 -11.46
C ASP A 103 10.76 -16.35 -10.86
N ARG A 104 12.09 -16.28 -10.82
CA ARG A 104 12.98 -17.28 -10.24
C ARG A 104 12.66 -17.55 -8.76
N LEU A 105 12.41 -16.50 -7.97
CA LEU A 105 12.05 -16.67 -6.57
C LEU A 105 10.64 -17.24 -6.44
N PHE A 106 9.70 -16.79 -7.27
CA PHE A 106 8.33 -17.32 -7.28
C PHE A 106 8.28 -18.82 -7.60
N GLU A 107 9.02 -19.27 -8.61
CA GLU A 107 9.11 -20.69 -9.00
C GLU A 107 9.68 -21.58 -7.89
N ALA A 108 10.52 -21.00 -7.02
CA ALA A 108 11.10 -21.70 -5.88
C ALA A 108 10.18 -21.75 -4.63
N LEU A 109 9.05 -21.03 -4.64
CA LEU A 109 8.11 -21.04 -3.53
C LEU A 109 7.35 -22.39 -3.44
N PRO A 110 6.96 -22.82 -2.23
CA PRO A 110 6.02 -23.93 -2.07
C PRO A 110 4.72 -23.66 -2.84
N GLN A 111 4.10 -24.70 -3.37
CA GLN A 111 2.92 -24.55 -4.23
C GLN A 111 1.72 -23.89 -3.52
N GLU A 112 1.58 -24.06 -2.20
CA GLU A 112 0.56 -23.36 -1.42
C GLU A 112 0.83 -21.86 -1.32
N GLU A 113 2.11 -21.48 -1.22
CA GLU A 113 2.49 -20.07 -1.17
C GLU A 113 2.25 -19.42 -2.53
N GLN A 114 2.63 -20.05 -3.65
CA GLN A 114 2.43 -19.51 -5.01
C GLN A 114 0.97 -19.08 -5.29
N LYS A 115 -0.03 -19.74 -4.69
CA LYS A 115 -1.46 -19.40 -4.84
C LYS A 115 -1.83 -18.05 -4.25
N LEU A 116 -0.99 -17.48 -3.38
CA LEU A 116 -1.21 -16.20 -2.72
C LEU A 116 -0.65 -15.01 -3.52
N TRP A 117 0.05 -15.28 -4.63
CA TRP A 117 0.70 -14.29 -5.47
C TRP A 117 -0.06 -14.09 -6.78
N HIS A 118 0.15 -12.94 -7.40
CA HIS A 118 -0.34 -12.61 -8.73
C HIS A 118 0.80 -11.99 -9.56
N SER A 119 0.62 -11.97 -10.87
CA SER A 119 1.62 -11.44 -11.79
C SER A 119 1.41 -9.95 -12.04
N HIS A 120 2.49 -9.17 -11.96
CA HIS A 120 2.53 -7.77 -12.38
C HIS A 120 2.96 -7.59 -13.85
N ALA A 121 2.90 -8.64 -14.69
CA ALA A 121 3.40 -8.58 -16.07
C ALA A 121 2.61 -7.61 -16.99
N TYR A 122 1.42 -7.19 -16.56
CA TYR A 122 0.50 -6.33 -17.33
C TYR A 122 0.12 -5.04 -16.58
N GLU A 123 0.90 -4.68 -15.57
CA GLU A 123 0.74 -3.44 -14.78
C GLU A 123 1.68 -2.33 -15.21
#